data_AF-A0A1V3JMD5-F1
#
_entry.id   AF-A0A1V3JMD5-F1
#
_cell.length_a   1.000
_cell.length_b   1.000
_cell.length_c   1.000
_cell.angle_alpha   90.00
_cell.angle_beta   90.00
_cell.angle_gamma   90.00
#
_symmetry.space_group_name_H-M   'P 1'
#
loop_
_entity.id
_entity.type
_entity.pdbx_description
1 polymer ?
#
loop_
_entity_poly.entity_id
_entity_poly.type
_entity_poly.pdbx_seq_one_letter_code
_entity_poly.pdbx_strand_id
1 'polypeptide(L)'
;MAEQYYKIALLFNANKVYDRQVVEGIGQYIQASQCTWDIFVEDEFIYHADTINHLSIDGIIADFDDPTTAELLKQTHIPTIAVGSSYKQTGFYPHFPYVATDNTKLIEVAFSHLQQKGLSHFAFYGMQVESEKHWSKERKNAFVALMEKHHHPIYLYEGKPVQAQNWLAEQEKLIDWLKTLPPHTGIIAVTDARARHLLQACEYSKIAVPEELCVVGIDNEELIQYLSRVSLSSVEQGTREIGYQAAKLLHRLLNGQKVAHTPLLIPPISVHARNSTDYRSLSDPLVIQAMHYIRHRACQGIKVEQVLDHLETSRSNLEQRFKKEMNKTIHRVIHEEKILRAKQLLQQTDISIQEISEICGYPSIQYFYSVFKKEFGMTPTEFRKQP
;
A
#
# COMPACT_ATOMS: atom_id res chain seq x y z
N MET A 1 1.71 47.32 -5.30
CA MET A 1 2.89 46.60 -4.77
C MET A 1 3.26 45.59 -5.83
N ALA A 2 4.52 45.54 -6.27
CA ALA A 2 4.93 44.54 -7.25
C ALA A 2 4.67 43.14 -6.69
N GLU A 3 4.08 42.24 -7.48
CA GLU A 3 3.96 40.83 -7.10
C GLU A 3 5.38 40.28 -6.87
N GLN A 4 5.62 39.76 -5.66
CA GLN A 4 6.91 39.21 -5.31
C GLN A 4 6.95 37.75 -5.80
N TYR A 5 7.77 37.50 -6.81
CA TYR A 5 8.00 36.16 -7.33
C TYR A 5 9.07 35.48 -6.48
N TYR A 6 8.78 34.26 -6.01
CA TYR A 6 9.73 33.43 -5.27
C TYR A 6 10.14 32.21 -6.10
N LYS A 7 11.44 31.96 -6.21
CA LYS A 7 12.00 30.76 -6.84
C LYS A 7 12.10 29.65 -5.80
N ILE A 8 11.39 28.56 -6.03
CA ILE A 8 11.29 27.44 -5.07
C ILE A 8 11.90 26.19 -5.67
N ALA A 9 12.80 25.53 -4.94
CA ALA A 9 13.35 24.23 -5.33
C ALA A 9 12.65 23.09 -4.59
N LEU A 10 12.30 22.02 -5.31
CA LEU A 10 11.58 20.86 -4.76
C LEU A 10 12.44 19.59 -4.77
N LEU A 11 13.22 19.31 -3.73
CA LEU A 11 14.14 18.16 -3.73
C LEU A 11 13.44 16.83 -3.40
N PHE A 12 12.90 16.18 -4.44
CA PHE A 12 12.16 14.91 -4.35
C PHE A 12 12.51 13.96 -5.50
N ASN A 13 12.47 12.65 -5.28
CA ASN A 13 12.74 11.65 -6.31
C ASN A 13 11.44 11.17 -6.97
N ALA A 14 11.18 11.61 -8.21
CA ALA A 14 9.97 11.24 -8.94
C ALA A 14 9.82 9.74 -9.22
N ASN A 15 10.83 8.90 -8.99
CA ASN A 15 10.67 7.45 -9.07
C ASN A 15 9.87 6.87 -7.90
N LYS A 16 9.80 7.55 -6.74
CA LYS A 16 9.01 7.11 -5.58
C LYS A 16 7.58 7.64 -5.67
N VAL A 17 6.58 6.78 -5.47
CA VAL A 17 5.16 7.19 -5.40
C VAL A 17 4.92 8.23 -4.32
N TYR A 18 5.54 8.02 -3.15
CA TYR A 18 5.46 8.93 -2.00
C TYR A 18 5.83 10.36 -2.41
N ASP A 19 7.01 10.54 -3.03
CA ASP A 19 7.54 11.82 -3.49
C ASP A 19 6.63 12.47 -4.54
N ARG A 20 6.13 11.69 -5.52
CA ARG A 20 5.20 12.20 -6.54
C ARG A 20 3.92 12.77 -5.93
N GLN A 21 3.35 12.08 -4.95
CA GLN A 21 2.11 12.54 -4.29
C GLN A 21 2.35 13.76 -3.39
N VAL A 22 3.53 13.87 -2.76
CA VAL A 22 3.92 15.09 -2.02
C VAL A 22 4.01 16.28 -2.99
N VAL A 23 4.69 16.11 -4.14
CA VAL A 23 4.78 17.17 -5.17
C VAL A 23 3.39 17.55 -5.70
N GLU A 24 2.49 16.59 -5.90
CA GLU A 24 1.09 16.85 -6.26
C GLU A 24 0.40 17.75 -5.23
N GLY A 25 0.58 17.47 -3.93
CA GLY A 25 0.07 18.29 -2.83
C GLY A 25 0.60 19.71 -2.82
N ILE A 26 1.88 19.90 -3.13
CA ILE A 26 2.50 21.23 -3.30
C ILE A 26 1.80 21.97 -4.46
N GLY A 27 1.60 21.29 -5.59
CA GLY A 27 0.87 21.82 -6.74
C GLY A 27 -0.57 22.25 -6.39
N GLN A 28 -1.29 21.44 -5.60
CA GLN A 28 -2.63 21.77 -5.12
C GLN A 28 -2.65 23.06 -4.28
N TYR A 29 -1.64 23.28 -3.44
CA TYR A 29 -1.51 24.53 -2.68
C TYR A 29 -1.27 25.74 -3.58
N ILE A 30 -0.38 25.62 -4.58
CA ILE A 30 -0.08 26.69 -5.53
C ILE A 30 -1.35 27.07 -6.30
N GLN A 31 -2.10 26.08 -6.80
CA GLN A 31 -3.37 26.29 -7.48
C GLN A 31 -4.43 26.95 -6.57
N ALA A 32 -4.52 26.53 -5.31
CA ALA A 32 -5.53 27.06 -4.38
C ALA A 32 -5.20 28.47 -3.88
N SER A 33 -3.92 28.76 -3.62
CA SER A 33 -3.48 30.04 -3.05
C SER A 33 -3.20 31.12 -4.10
N GLN A 34 -3.02 30.73 -5.37
CA GLN A 34 -2.61 31.62 -6.46
C GLN A 34 -1.33 32.40 -6.12
N CYS A 35 -0.43 31.79 -5.33
CA CYS A 35 0.86 32.41 -5.00
C CYS A 35 1.76 32.46 -6.23
N THR A 36 2.54 33.54 -6.35
CA THR A 36 3.49 33.77 -7.44
C THR A 36 4.80 33.05 -7.16
N TRP A 37 4.80 31.72 -7.34
CA TRP A 37 5.98 30.86 -7.22
C TRP A 37 6.47 30.41 -8.59
N ASP A 38 7.78 30.52 -8.80
CA ASP A 38 8.49 29.90 -9.91
C ASP A 38 9.10 28.58 -9.39
N ILE A 39 8.54 27.46 -9.84
CA ILE A 39 8.88 26.13 -9.34
C ILE A 39 10.01 25.55 -10.18
N PHE A 40 11.17 25.38 -9.56
CA PHE A 40 12.30 24.70 -10.16
C PHE A 40 12.27 23.21 -9.83
N VAL A 41 12.18 22.41 -10.88
CA VAL A 41 12.26 20.95 -10.86
C VAL A 41 13.21 20.56 -11.99
N GLU A 42 14.27 19.81 -11.67
CA GLU A 42 15.18 19.30 -12.71
C GLU A 42 14.45 18.27 -13.58
N ASP A 43 14.74 18.21 -14.89
CA ASP A 43 14.07 17.30 -15.83
C ASP A 43 14.16 15.82 -15.42
N GLU A 44 15.26 15.42 -14.79
CA GLU A 44 15.47 14.06 -14.28
C GLU A 44 14.90 13.85 -12.86
N PHE A 45 14.39 14.89 -12.21
CA PHE A 45 13.96 14.89 -10.81
C PHE A 45 15.05 14.34 -9.85
N ILE A 46 16.30 14.52 -10.23
CA ILE A 46 17.49 14.21 -9.42
C ILE A 46 18.17 15.55 -9.18
N TYR A 47 18.58 15.82 -7.94
CA TYR A 47 19.17 17.11 -7.58
C TYR A 47 20.64 16.97 -7.29
N HIS A 48 21.44 17.89 -7.83
CA HIS A 48 22.87 17.97 -7.57
C HIS A 48 23.16 19.12 -6.60
N ALA A 49 24.04 18.84 -5.63
CA ALA A 49 24.44 19.79 -4.59
C ALA A 49 24.92 21.14 -5.17
N ASP A 50 25.63 21.07 -6.29
CA ASP A 50 26.23 22.22 -6.95
C ASP A 50 25.16 23.14 -7.57
N THR A 51 24.03 22.58 -8.03
CA THR A 51 22.96 23.34 -8.70
C THR A 51 22.25 24.30 -7.75
N ILE A 52 22.01 23.88 -6.49
CA ILE A 52 21.24 24.66 -5.51
C ILE A 52 21.94 25.96 -5.13
N ASN A 53 23.28 25.95 -5.05
CA ASN A 53 24.06 27.12 -4.64
C ASN A 53 24.20 28.16 -5.76
N HIS A 54 24.03 27.76 -7.03
CA HIS A 54 24.16 28.64 -8.19
C HIS A 54 22.83 29.24 -8.64
N LEU A 55 21.72 28.59 -8.30
CA LEU A 55 20.39 29.12 -8.53
C LEU A 55 20.03 30.06 -7.37
N SER A 56 19.61 31.29 -7.66
CA SER A 56 19.09 32.23 -6.65
C SER A 56 17.73 31.76 -6.12
N ILE A 57 17.72 30.66 -5.38
CA ILE A 57 16.55 30.01 -4.80
C ILE A 57 16.14 30.76 -3.53
N ASP A 58 14.86 31.11 -3.44
CA ASP A 58 14.28 31.81 -2.29
C ASP A 58 13.77 30.84 -1.22
N GLY A 59 13.38 29.62 -1.61
CA GLY A 59 12.86 28.61 -0.68
C GLY A 59 13.03 27.17 -1.16
N ILE A 60 13.07 26.23 -0.22
CA ILE A 60 13.27 24.80 -0.50
C ILE A 60 12.19 23.97 0.20
N ILE A 61 11.65 22.98 -0.50
CA ILE A 61 10.91 21.86 0.10
C ILE A 61 11.63 20.58 -0.30
N ALA A 62 11.94 19.70 0.65
CA ALA A 62 12.83 18.57 0.38
C ALA A 62 12.50 17.31 1.19
N ASP A 63 12.78 16.14 0.60
CA ASP A 63 12.74 14.83 1.28
C ASP A 63 13.94 14.67 2.23
N PHE A 64 13.66 14.65 3.53
CA PHE A 64 14.64 14.46 4.61
C PHE A 64 14.71 13.01 5.13
N ASP A 65 13.96 12.09 4.51
CA ASP A 65 14.19 10.66 4.69
C ASP A 65 15.33 10.16 3.77
N ASP A 66 15.68 10.93 2.73
CA ASP A 66 16.93 10.74 1.97
C ASP A 66 18.14 11.35 2.73
N PRO A 67 19.10 10.53 3.19
CA PRO A 67 20.27 11.02 3.92
C PRO A 67 21.13 11.98 3.10
N THR A 68 21.16 11.81 1.78
CA THR A 68 21.96 12.67 0.88
C THR A 68 21.40 14.08 0.87
N THR A 69 20.09 14.21 0.69
CA THR A 69 19.37 15.49 0.75
C THR A 69 19.47 16.14 2.14
N ALA A 70 19.32 15.35 3.21
CA ALA A 70 19.44 15.86 4.57
C ALA A 70 20.84 16.42 4.90
N GLU A 71 21.91 15.76 4.42
CA GLU A 71 23.29 16.25 4.62
C GLU A 71 23.58 17.48 3.74
N LEU A 72 23.09 17.48 2.49
CA LEU A 72 23.23 18.61 1.57
C LEU A 72 22.64 19.90 2.15
N LEU A 73 21.45 19.82 2.74
CA LEU A 73 20.75 20.99 3.27
C LEU A 73 21.10 21.32 4.72
N LYS A 74 21.96 20.55 5.37
CA LYS A 74 22.24 20.67 6.81
C LYS A 74 22.72 22.06 7.25
N GLN A 75 23.41 22.79 6.37
CA GLN A 75 23.96 24.12 6.64
C GLN A 75 23.39 25.20 5.71
N THR A 76 22.28 24.92 5.00
CA THR A 76 21.69 25.93 4.12
C THR A 76 21.11 27.10 4.91
N HIS A 77 21.27 28.30 4.37
CA HIS A 77 20.64 29.52 4.88
C HIS A 77 19.31 29.83 4.17
N ILE A 78 18.96 29.05 3.14
CA ILE A 78 17.73 29.24 2.38
C ILE A 78 16.54 28.74 3.22
N PRO A 79 15.45 29.52 3.32
CA PRO A 79 14.19 29.09 3.94
C PRO A 79 13.77 27.69 3.47
N THR A 80 13.82 26.71 4.37
CA THR A 80 13.61 25.30 4.03
C THR A 80 12.50 24.68 4.87
N ILE A 81 11.59 23.95 4.22
CA ILE A 81 10.64 23.06 4.87
C ILE A 81 11.04 21.62 4.57
N ALA A 82 11.30 20.87 5.63
CA ALA A 82 11.68 19.48 5.53
C ALA A 82 10.43 18.58 5.53
N VAL A 83 10.41 17.58 4.65
CA VAL A 83 9.35 16.58 4.54
C VAL A 83 9.94 15.20 4.81
N GLY A 84 9.19 14.30 5.45
CA GLY A 84 9.61 12.90 5.58
C GLY A 84 8.81 12.12 6.61
N SER A 85 9.49 11.38 7.46
CA SER A 85 8.88 10.44 8.40
C SER A 85 8.89 10.91 9.84
N SER A 86 7.88 10.49 10.61
CA SER A 86 7.85 10.73 12.04
C SER A 86 8.86 9.83 12.76
N TYR A 87 9.57 10.40 13.72
CA TYR A 87 10.49 9.73 14.64
C TYR A 87 9.99 9.79 16.08
N LYS A 88 10.21 8.72 16.85
CA LYS A 88 9.95 8.72 18.29
C LYS A 88 10.94 9.58 19.06
N GLN A 89 12.22 9.56 18.66
CA GLN A 89 13.26 10.37 19.28
C GLN A 89 13.23 11.80 18.72
N THR A 90 12.99 12.78 19.58
CA THR A 90 12.92 14.19 19.19
C THR A 90 14.21 14.70 18.54
N GLY A 91 15.37 14.17 18.95
CA GLY A 91 16.67 14.51 18.38
C GLY A 91 16.93 14.00 16.95
N PHE A 92 16.05 13.18 16.38
CA PHE A 92 16.18 12.73 14.98
C PHE A 92 15.58 13.71 13.98
N TYR A 93 14.68 14.59 14.42
CA TYR A 93 14.14 15.64 13.56
C TYR A 93 15.21 16.68 13.22
N PRO A 94 15.23 17.19 11.98
CA PRO A 94 16.13 18.28 11.61
C PRO A 94 15.72 19.58 12.31
N HIS A 95 16.60 20.58 12.25
CA HIS A 95 16.32 21.90 12.83
C HIS A 95 15.30 22.73 12.01
N PHE A 96 14.98 22.31 10.78
CA PHE A 96 13.99 22.94 9.92
C PHE A 96 12.55 22.64 10.39
N PRO A 97 11.57 23.51 10.10
CA PRO A 97 10.16 23.14 10.18
C PRO A 97 9.91 21.85 9.39
N TYR A 98 9.15 20.93 9.98
CA TYR A 98 9.05 19.56 9.50
C TYR A 98 7.60 19.13 9.32
N VAL A 99 7.26 18.56 8.16
CA VAL A 99 5.96 17.92 7.91
C VAL A 99 6.21 16.44 7.67
N ALA A 100 5.57 15.57 8.46
CA ALA A 100 5.89 14.16 8.49
C ALA A 100 4.68 13.26 8.28
N THR A 101 4.88 12.11 7.67
CA THR A 101 3.94 10.99 7.77
C THR A 101 4.00 10.36 9.17
N ASP A 102 2.84 10.07 9.77
CA ASP A 102 2.76 9.44 11.09
C ASP A 102 2.95 7.92 11.00
N ASN A 103 4.20 7.47 11.25
CA ASN A 103 4.56 6.04 11.24
C ASN A 103 3.82 5.22 12.28
N THR A 104 3.47 5.80 13.44
CA THR A 104 2.72 5.07 14.47
C THR A 104 1.30 4.83 13.99
N LYS A 105 0.64 5.86 13.45
CA LYS A 105 -0.73 5.72 12.92
C LYS A 105 -0.82 4.83 11.70
N LEU A 106 0.18 4.82 10.82
CA LEU A 106 0.23 3.89 9.69
C LEU A 106 0.10 2.43 10.15
N ILE A 107 0.89 2.06 11.18
CA ILE A 107 0.89 0.70 11.71
C ILE A 107 -0.37 0.41 12.53
N GLU A 108 -0.85 1.36 13.33
CA GLU A 108 -2.11 1.20 14.07
C GLU A 108 -3.30 0.93 13.14
N VAL A 109 -3.37 1.65 12.02
CA VAL A 109 -4.44 1.49 11.02
C VAL A 109 -4.33 0.14 10.31
N ALA A 110 -3.14 -0.27 9.90
CA ALA A 110 -2.91 -1.61 9.32
C ALA A 110 -3.27 -2.74 10.29
N PHE A 111 -2.84 -2.62 11.55
CA PHE A 111 -3.14 -3.59 12.61
C PHE A 111 -4.65 -3.67 12.89
N SER A 112 -5.30 -2.51 13.06
CA SER A 112 -6.74 -2.45 13.34
C SER A 112 -7.55 -3.07 12.20
N HIS A 113 -7.13 -2.86 10.94
CA HIS A 113 -7.75 -3.50 9.78
C HIS A 113 -7.67 -5.03 9.85
N LEU A 114 -6.49 -5.58 10.11
CA LEU A 114 -6.30 -7.03 10.24
C LEU A 114 -7.06 -7.59 11.46
N GLN A 115 -7.05 -6.88 12.58
CA GLN A 115 -7.77 -7.29 13.79
C GLN A 115 -9.29 -7.31 13.58
N GLN A 116 -9.84 -6.32 12.87
CA GLN A 116 -11.27 -6.25 12.52
C GLN A 116 -11.70 -7.38 11.58
N LYS A 117 -10.77 -7.98 10.83
CA LYS A 117 -11.02 -9.21 10.05
C LYS A 117 -11.07 -10.47 10.91
N GLY A 118 -10.75 -10.39 12.21
CA GLY A 118 -10.78 -11.52 13.14
C GLY A 118 -9.48 -12.31 13.22
N LEU A 119 -8.36 -11.75 12.73
CA LEU A 119 -7.03 -12.35 12.88
C LEU A 119 -6.54 -12.20 14.33
N SER A 120 -5.83 -13.22 14.82
CA SER A 120 -5.31 -13.28 16.20
C SER A 120 -3.77 -13.37 16.28
N HIS A 121 -3.11 -13.64 15.15
CA HIS A 121 -1.66 -13.64 15.01
C HIS A 121 -1.25 -12.56 14.02
N PHE A 122 -0.16 -11.86 14.34
CA PHE A 122 0.32 -10.74 13.54
C PHE A 122 1.83 -10.82 13.37
N ALA A 123 2.29 -10.54 12.16
CA ALA A 123 3.71 -10.50 11.84
C ALA A 123 4.07 -9.20 11.13
N PHE A 124 5.33 -8.83 11.18
CA PHE A 124 5.85 -7.65 10.50
C PHE A 124 7.00 -8.00 9.57
N TYR A 125 6.88 -7.58 8.32
CA TYR A 125 7.94 -7.70 7.32
C TYR A 125 8.59 -6.33 7.07
N GLY A 126 9.75 -6.13 7.69
CA GLY A 126 10.57 -4.91 7.61
C GLY A 126 11.77 -5.00 6.68
N MET A 127 12.62 -3.99 6.74
CA MET A 127 13.88 -3.92 6.00
C MET A 127 15.08 -3.84 6.94
N GLN A 128 16.15 -4.54 6.59
CA GLN A 128 17.46 -4.30 7.21
C GLN A 128 17.99 -2.95 6.76
N VAL A 129 18.25 -2.07 7.73
CA VAL A 129 18.76 -0.72 7.49
C VAL A 129 19.88 -0.43 8.48
N GLU A 130 20.97 0.13 7.97
CA GLU A 130 22.17 0.44 8.77
C GLU A 130 21.92 1.67 9.66
N SER A 131 21.22 2.68 9.15
CA SER A 131 20.87 3.89 9.89
C SER A 131 19.84 3.62 10.99
N GLU A 132 20.06 4.16 12.20
CA GLU A 132 19.04 4.23 13.26
C GLU A 132 17.90 5.19 12.90
N LYS A 133 18.22 6.27 12.18
CA LYS A 133 17.25 7.24 11.67
C LYS A 133 16.67 6.71 10.36
N HIS A 134 15.66 5.86 10.45
CA HIS A 134 14.98 5.31 9.28
C HIS A 134 13.53 4.89 9.59
N TRP A 135 12.60 5.26 8.71
CA TRP A 135 11.15 5.00 8.86
C TRP A 135 10.80 3.52 9.03
N SER A 136 11.53 2.61 8.39
CA SER A 136 11.33 1.17 8.58
C SER A 136 11.56 0.72 10.03
N LYS A 137 12.51 1.33 10.75
CA LYS A 137 12.74 1.05 12.18
C LYS A 137 11.63 1.64 13.03
N GLU A 138 11.19 2.87 12.74
CA GLU A 138 10.06 3.52 13.44
C GLU A 138 8.77 2.70 13.30
N ARG A 139 8.45 2.24 12.09
CA ARG A 139 7.30 1.36 11.82
C ARG A 139 7.41 0.01 12.55
N LYS A 140 8.60 -0.61 12.56
CA LYS A 140 8.85 -1.84 13.35
C LYS A 140 8.62 -1.61 14.84
N ASN A 141 9.15 -0.53 15.38
CA ASN A 141 9.03 -0.19 16.80
C ASN A 141 7.56 0.08 17.18
N ALA A 142 6.80 0.75 16.30
CA ALA A 142 5.37 0.94 16.47
C ALA A 142 4.62 -0.40 16.47
N PHE A 143 4.97 -1.32 15.57
CA PHE A 143 4.40 -2.67 15.54
C PHE A 143 4.67 -3.43 16.83
N VAL A 144 5.92 -3.45 17.30
CA VAL A 144 6.31 -4.11 18.57
C VAL A 144 5.52 -3.54 19.75
N ALA A 145 5.44 -2.22 19.87
CA ALA A 145 4.69 -1.57 20.93
C ALA A 145 3.19 -1.95 20.92
N LEU A 146 2.60 -2.12 19.72
CA LEU A 146 1.21 -2.58 19.58
C LEU A 146 1.03 -4.04 19.99
N MET A 147 1.95 -4.92 19.61
CA MET A 147 1.91 -6.32 20.01
C MET A 147 2.02 -6.47 21.53
N GLU A 148 2.92 -5.73 22.16
CA GLU A 148 3.07 -5.70 23.62
C GLU A 148 1.79 -5.18 24.30
N LYS A 149 1.25 -4.05 23.81
CA LYS A 149 0.02 -3.45 24.34
C LYS A 149 -1.18 -4.42 24.28
N HIS A 150 -1.29 -5.20 23.20
CA HIS A 150 -2.39 -6.14 22.98
C HIS A 150 -2.06 -7.59 23.41
N HIS A 151 -0.89 -7.84 24.01
CA HIS A 151 -0.43 -9.14 24.47
C HIS A 151 -0.38 -10.21 23.36
N HIS A 152 -0.04 -9.82 22.14
CA HIS A 152 0.18 -10.74 21.03
C HIS A 152 1.65 -11.20 20.96
N PRO A 153 1.92 -12.45 20.53
CA PRO A 153 3.28 -12.87 20.19
C PRO A 153 3.84 -12.03 19.04
N ILE A 154 5.14 -11.76 19.09
CA ILE A 154 5.84 -10.90 18.13
C ILE A 154 6.55 -11.78 17.10
N TYR A 155 6.16 -11.66 15.82
CA TYR A 155 6.84 -12.28 14.69
C TYR A 155 7.43 -11.20 13.78
N LEU A 156 8.76 -11.16 13.67
CA LEU A 156 9.47 -10.15 12.89
C LEU A 156 10.35 -10.83 11.84
N TYR A 157 10.39 -10.24 10.66
CA TYR A 157 11.42 -10.53 9.66
C TYR A 157 11.89 -9.25 9.02
N GLU A 158 13.21 -9.04 9.01
CA GLU A 158 13.85 -7.90 8.37
C GLU A 158 14.67 -8.43 7.20
N GLY A 159 14.18 -8.21 5.98
CA GLY A 159 14.84 -8.69 4.76
C GLY A 159 15.84 -7.68 4.22
N LYS A 160 16.86 -8.15 3.48
CA LYS A 160 17.77 -7.24 2.77
C LYS A 160 17.07 -6.58 1.57
N PRO A 161 17.53 -5.41 1.10
CA PRO A 161 17.09 -4.88 -0.18
C PRO A 161 17.32 -5.92 -1.28
N VAL A 162 16.27 -6.18 -2.07
CA VAL A 162 16.33 -7.22 -3.09
C VAL A 162 16.90 -6.63 -4.37
N GLN A 163 17.96 -7.24 -4.85
CA GLN A 163 18.67 -6.92 -6.08
C GLN A 163 18.70 -8.18 -6.95
N ALA A 164 18.90 -8.02 -8.26
CA ALA A 164 18.94 -9.16 -9.19
C ALA A 164 19.93 -10.26 -8.73
N GLN A 165 21.04 -9.85 -8.10
CA GLN A 165 22.11 -10.75 -7.65
C GLN A 165 21.73 -11.60 -6.41
N ASN A 166 20.85 -11.10 -5.53
CA ASN A 166 20.50 -11.78 -4.28
C ASN A 166 19.04 -12.26 -4.25
N TRP A 167 18.28 -12.05 -5.33
CA TRP A 167 16.84 -12.34 -5.42
C TRP A 167 16.47 -13.74 -4.90
N LEU A 168 17.08 -14.79 -5.48
CA LEU A 168 16.74 -16.18 -5.14
C LEU A 168 17.04 -16.50 -3.68
N ALA A 169 18.21 -16.09 -3.19
CA ALA A 169 18.64 -16.36 -1.82
C ALA A 169 17.78 -15.63 -0.77
N GLU A 170 17.36 -14.40 -1.06
CA GLU A 170 16.46 -13.65 -0.17
C GLU A 170 15.02 -14.18 -0.24
N GLN A 171 14.58 -14.67 -1.40
CA GLN A 171 13.28 -15.31 -1.56
C GLN A 171 13.19 -16.63 -0.77
N GLU A 172 14.23 -17.47 -0.80
CA GLU A 172 14.28 -18.71 -0.01
C GLU A 172 14.18 -18.44 1.50
N LYS A 173 14.97 -17.48 2.02
CA LYS A 173 14.91 -17.10 3.44
C LYS A 173 13.54 -16.58 3.85
N LEU A 174 12.90 -15.81 2.96
CA LEU A 174 11.56 -15.30 3.20
C LEU A 174 10.55 -16.46 3.28
N ILE A 175 10.64 -17.43 2.37
CA ILE A 175 9.79 -18.63 2.38
C ILE A 175 10.00 -19.44 3.67
N ASP A 176 11.24 -19.62 4.09
CA ASP A 176 11.54 -20.34 5.34
C ASP A 176 10.93 -19.64 6.55
N TRP A 177 11.00 -18.31 6.61
CA TRP A 177 10.31 -17.54 7.66
C TRP A 177 8.79 -17.68 7.58
N LEU A 178 8.19 -17.58 6.39
CA LEU A 178 6.74 -17.71 6.20
C LEU A 178 6.22 -19.05 6.73
N LYS A 179 6.96 -20.15 6.54
CA LYS A 179 6.60 -21.48 7.05
C LYS A 179 6.63 -21.60 8.58
N THR A 180 7.30 -20.67 9.28
CA THR A 180 7.32 -20.65 10.76
C THR A 180 6.10 -19.96 11.37
N LEU A 181 5.35 -19.20 10.57
CA LEU A 181 4.21 -18.42 11.06
C LEU A 181 3.02 -19.34 11.35
N PRO A 182 2.26 -19.09 12.44
CA PRO A 182 0.98 -19.76 12.66
C PRO A 182 0.02 -19.55 11.48
N PRO A 183 -0.86 -20.52 11.18
CA PRO A 183 -1.96 -20.30 10.24
C PRO A 183 -2.81 -19.10 10.67
N HIS A 184 -3.37 -18.40 9.69
CA HIS A 184 -4.19 -17.20 9.86
C HIS A 184 -3.42 -16.05 10.53
N THR A 185 -2.15 -15.88 10.13
CA THR A 185 -1.34 -14.74 10.53
C THR A 185 -1.54 -13.57 9.56
N GLY A 186 -1.82 -12.39 10.10
CA GLY A 186 -1.84 -11.13 9.35
C GLY A 186 -0.47 -10.47 9.32
N ILE A 187 0.09 -10.29 8.13
CA ILE A 187 1.43 -9.73 7.93
C ILE A 187 1.32 -8.27 7.48
N ILE A 188 1.92 -7.37 8.25
CA ILE A 188 2.09 -5.96 7.90
C ILE A 188 3.47 -5.82 7.26
N ALA A 189 3.52 -5.53 5.97
CA ALA A 189 4.74 -5.21 5.26
C ALA A 189 5.02 -3.71 5.32
N VAL A 190 6.27 -3.35 5.52
CA VAL A 190 6.66 -1.96 5.76
C VAL A 190 6.52 -1.05 4.53
N THR A 191 6.42 -1.63 3.34
CA THR A 191 6.06 -0.98 2.06
C THR A 191 5.30 -1.95 1.16
N ASP A 192 4.59 -1.44 0.16
CA ASP A 192 3.93 -2.25 -0.87
C ASP A 192 4.94 -3.08 -1.68
N ALA A 193 6.16 -2.57 -1.90
CA ALA A 193 7.22 -3.32 -2.56
C ALA A 193 7.63 -4.58 -1.78
N ARG A 194 7.69 -4.48 -0.44
CA ARG A 194 7.92 -5.65 0.44
C ARG A 194 6.73 -6.57 0.46
N ALA A 195 5.51 -6.03 0.51
CA ALA A 195 4.31 -6.83 0.43
C ALA A 195 4.24 -7.64 -0.87
N ARG A 196 4.62 -7.03 -2.00
CA ARG A 196 4.69 -7.70 -3.31
C ARG A 196 5.71 -8.84 -3.32
N HIS A 197 6.91 -8.61 -2.76
CA HIS A 197 7.92 -9.66 -2.63
C HIS A 197 7.39 -10.85 -1.80
N LEU A 198 6.65 -10.55 -0.73
CA LEU A 198 6.00 -11.56 0.10
C LEU A 198 4.91 -12.33 -0.66
N LEU A 199 4.04 -11.65 -1.41
CA LEU A 199 3.02 -12.31 -2.24
C LEU A 199 3.64 -13.26 -3.28
N GLN A 200 4.77 -12.88 -3.88
CA GLN A 200 5.51 -13.75 -4.81
C GLN A 200 6.11 -14.97 -4.12
N ALA A 201 6.62 -14.81 -2.89
CA ALA A 201 7.10 -15.92 -2.07
C ALA A 201 5.96 -16.88 -1.70
N CYS A 202 4.79 -16.37 -1.32
CA CYS A 202 3.60 -17.17 -1.05
C CYS A 202 3.15 -17.95 -2.30
N GLU A 203 3.09 -17.31 -3.46
CA GLU A 203 2.71 -17.98 -4.72
C GLU A 203 3.67 -19.10 -5.08
N TYR A 204 4.98 -18.86 -4.99
CA TYR A 204 6.01 -19.86 -5.29
C TYR A 204 5.95 -21.06 -4.32
N SER A 205 5.69 -20.80 -3.04
CA SER A 205 5.60 -21.83 -2.00
C SER A 205 4.21 -22.44 -1.83
N LYS A 206 3.24 -22.04 -2.67
CA LYS A 206 1.83 -22.46 -2.62
C LYS A 206 1.14 -22.18 -1.28
N ILE A 207 1.55 -21.12 -0.59
CA ILE A 207 0.86 -20.63 0.61
C ILE A 207 -0.34 -19.79 0.16
N ALA A 208 -1.54 -20.19 0.57
CA ALA A 208 -2.75 -19.51 0.17
C ALA A 208 -2.91 -18.14 0.84
N VAL A 209 -3.10 -17.10 0.03
CA VAL A 209 -3.41 -15.74 0.48
C VAL A 209 -4.78 -15.35 -0.06
N PRO A 210 -5.73 -14.90 0.79
CA PRO A 210 -5.63 -14.62 2.22
C PRO A 210 -5.95 -15.79 3.17
N GLU A 211 -6.22 -17.00 2.68
CA GLU A 211 -6.77 -18.08 3.51
C GLU A 211 -5.82 -18.60 4.61
N GLU A 212 -4.53 -18.77 4.29
CA GLU A 212 -3.50 -19.17 5.27
C GLU A 212 -2.79 -17.98 5.88
N LEU A 213 -2.40 -17.00 5.06
CA LEU A 213 -1.74 -15.77 5.50
C LEU A 213 -2.42 -14.56 4.88
N CYS A 214 -2.60 -13.50 5.65
CA CYS A 214 -3.07 -12.21 5.17
C CYS A 214 -1.91 -11.24 5.00
N VAL A 215 -2.00 -10.35 4.01
CA VAL A 215 -0.91 -9.42 3.69
C VAL A 215 -1.48 -8.03 3.51
N VAL A 216 -0.99 -7.06 4.28
CA VAL A 216 -1.28 -5.64 4.11
C VAL A 216 0.03 -4.88 3.92
N GLY A 217 0.07 -4.04 2.88
CA GLY A 217 1.18 -3.14 2.62
C GLY A 217 0.90 -1.73 3.14
N ILE A 218 1.83 -0.83 2.86
CA ILE A 218 1.78 0.60 3.13
C ILE A 218 2.29 1.26 1.85
N ASP A 219 1.63 2.32 1.38
CA ASP A 219 1.99 3.23 0.25
C ASP A 219 0.84 3.34 -0.79
N ASN A 220 -0.03 2.34 -0.88
CA ASN A 220 -1.08 2.22 -1.89
C ASN A 220 -0.57 2.45 -3.33
N GLU A 221 0.56 1.84 -3.66
CA GLU A 221 1.23 2.00 -4.95
C GLU A 221 0.45 1.30 -6.07
N GLU A 222 -0.05 2.09 -7.02
CA GLU A 222 -0.89 1.62 -8.14
C GLU A 222 -0.20 0.55 -8.98
N LEU A 223 1.07 0.75 -9.35
CA LEU A 223 1.80 -0.19 -10.21
C LEU A 223 1.86 -1.60 -9.60
N ILE A 224 2.09 -1.69 -8.29
CA ILE A 224 2.20 -2.97 -7.57
C ILE A 224 0.88 -3.75 -7.61
N GLN A 225 -0.27 -3.06 -7.68
CA GLN A 225 -1.59 -3.70 -7.75
C GLN A 225 -1.76 -4.53 -9.02
N TYR A 226 -1.09 -4.15 -10.12
CA TYR A 226 -1.20 -4.84 -11.42
C TYR A 226 -0.16 -5.95 -11.61
N LEU A 227 0.89 -6.00 -10.78
CA LEU A 227 2.01 -6.95 -10.92
C LEU A 227 1.84 -8.24 -10.11
N SER A 228 0.77 -8.37 -9.33
CA SER A 228 0.45 -9.55 -8.52
C SER A 228 -0.91 -10.12 -8.90
N ARG A 229 -1.04 -11.46 -8.88
CA ARG A 229 -2.34 -12.11 -9.07
C ARG A 229 -3.31 -11.84 -7.92
N VAL A 230 -2.78 -11.68 -6.71
CA VAL A 230 -3.55 -11.29 -5.53
C VAL A 230 -3.43 -9.77 -5.37
N SER A 231 -4.55 -9.07 -5.45
CA SER A 231 -4.60 -7.62 -5.27
C SER A 231 -4.23 -7.25 -3.82
N LEU A 232 -3.24 -6.37 -3.69
CA LEU A 232 -2.64 -6.01 -2.40
C LEU A 232 -3.49 -4.98 -1.66
N SER A 233 -3.91 -5.31 -0.44
CA SER A 233 -4.49 -4.35 0.48
C SER A 233 -3.38 -3.46 1.01
N SER A 234 -3.62 -2.15 1.09
CA SER A 234 -2.56 -1.22 1.50
C SER A 234 -3.11 -0.01 2.26
N VAL A 235 -2.31 0.51 3.18
CA VAL A 235 -2.59 1.77 3.86
C VAL A 235 -2.15 2.93 2.97
N GLU A 236 -3.08 3.83 2.66
CA GLU A 236 -2.78 5.06 1.95
C GLU A 236 -2.29 6.14 2.93
N GLN A 237 -1.11 6.68 2.62
CA GLN A 237 -0.52 7.77 3.38
C GLN A 237 -1.18 9.12 3.07
N GLY A 238 -1.07 10.09 3.98
CA GLY A 238 -1.51 11.47 3.76
C GLY A 238 -0.52 12.34 2.97
N THR A 239 0.17 11.77 1.98
CA THR A 239 1.26 12.40 1.19
C THR A 239 0.87 13.71 0.50
N ARG A 240 -0.33 13.77 -0.10
CA ARG A 240 -0.85 15.00 -0.71
C ARG A 240 -1.03 16.11 0.33
N GLU A 241 -1.56 15.75 1.50
CA GLU A 241 -1.72 16.70 2.62
C GLU A 241 -0.35 17.14 3.18
N ILE A 242 0.64 16.24 3.24
CA ILE A 242 2.02 16.58 3.59
C ILE A 242 2.56 17.67 2.66
N GLY A 243 2.45 17.48 1.35
CA GLY A 243 2.88 18.46 0.35
C GLY A 243 2.15 19.79 0.47
N TYR A 244 0.83 19.75 0.62
CA TYR A 244 0.00 20.94 0.78
C TYR A 244 0.39 21.76 2.01
N GLN A 245 0.57 21.09 3.16
CA GLN A 245 1.01 21.76 4.38
C GLN A 245 2.45 22.26 4.29
N ALA A 246 3.35 21.52 3.64
CA ALA A 246 4.73 21.95 3.45
C ALA A 246 4.80 23.26 2.63
N ALA A 247 4.07 23.33 1.52
CA ALA A 247 3.96 24.54 0.70
C ALA A 247 3.36 25.71 1.49
N LYS A 248 2.28 25.45 2.24
CA LYS A 248 1.66 26.45 3.11
C LYS A 248 2.64 27.00 4.17
N LEU A 249 3.44 26.15 4.78
CA LEU A 249 4.44 26.56 5.77
C LEU A 249 5.57 27.38 5.12
N LEU A 250 6.07 26.96 3.97
CA LEU A 250 7.11 27.70 3.25
C LEU A 250 6.61 29.09 2.84
N HIS A 251 5.37 29.19 2.34
CA HIS A 251 4.79 30.48 1.97
C HIS A 251 4.69 31.44 3.16
N ARG A 252 4.34 30.94 4.34
CA ARG A 252 4.36 31.75 5.57
C ARG A 252 5.77 32.21 5.93
N LEU A 253 6.75 31.31 5.82
CA LEU A 253 8.16 31.58 6.11
C LEU A 253 8.72 32.67 5.19
N LEU A 254 8.45 32.59 3.88
CA LEU A 254 8.87 33.57 2.87
C LEU A 254 8.26 34.96 3.08
N ASN A 255 7.03 35.01 3.61
CA ASN A 255 6.35 36.25 3.97
C ASN A 255 6.76 36.79 5.36
N GLY A 256 7.85 36.30 5.94
CA GLY A 256 8.38 36.75 7.23
C GLY A 256 7.56 36.33 8.45
N GLN A 257 6.61 35.41 8.29
CA GLN A 257 5.81 34.91 9.41
C GLN A 257 6.57 33.83 10.17
N LYS A 258 6.34 33.76 11.49
CA LYS A 258 6.88 32.68 12.32
C LYS A 258 6.18 31.37 12.02
N VAL A 259 6.98 30.31 11.88
CA VAL A 259 6.53 28.93 11.73
C VAL A 259 7.01 28.11 12.93
N ALA A 260 6.18 27.16 13.39
CA ALA A 260 6.56 26.27 14.48
C ALA A 260 7.60 25.25 14.00
N HIS A 261 8.59 24.95 14.85
CA HIS A 261 9.59 23.90 14.61
C HIS A 261 9.15 22.53 15.16
N THR A 262 8.00 22.46 15.84
CA THR A 262 7.39 21.18 16.22
C THR A 262 6.92 20.46 14.96
N PRO A 263 7.31 19.18 14.73
CA PRO A 263 6.89 18.44 13.55
C PRO A 263 5.37 18.37 13.42
N LEU A 264 4.86 18.69 12.23
CA LEU A 264 3.45 18.51 11.88
C LEU A 264 3.27 17.08 11.35
N LEU A 265 2.65 16.22 12.15
CA LEU A 265 2.39 14.83 11.78
C LEU A 265 1.06 14.72 11.03
N ILE A 266 1.10 14.15 9.84
CA ILE A 266 -0.05 13.90 8.98
C ILE A 266 -0.44 12.41 9.08
N PRO A 267 -1.67 12.10 9.50
CA PRO A 267 -2.13 10.72 9.60
C PRO A 267 -2.36 10.09 8.22
N PRO A 268 -2.43 8.74 8.13
CA PRO A 268 -2.91 8.07 6.92
C PRO A 268 -4.37 8.41 6.61
N ILE A 269 -4.73 8.27 5.33
CA ILE A 269 -6.09 8.55 4.84
C ILE A 269 -7.01 7.38 5.16
N SER A 270 -6.69 6.19 4.67
CA SER A 270 -7.53 4.99 4.83
C SER A 270 -6.77 3.69 4.51
N VAL A 271 -7.41 2.55 4.75
CA VAL A 271 -6.97 1.25 4.22
C VAL A 271 -7.77 0.90 2.99
N HIS A 272 -7.07 0.68 1.89
CA HIS A 272 -7.65 0.14 0.67
C HIS A 272 -7.69 -1.38 0.80
N ALA A 273 -8.82 -1.90 1.27
CA ALA A 273 -9.04 -3.34 1.43
C ALA A 273 -9.15 -4.04 0.07
N ARG A 274 -8.31 -5.05 -0.16
CA ARG A 274 -8.28 -5.87 -1.38
C ARG A 274 -8.16 -7.36 -1.03
N ASN A 275 -7.94 -8.22 -2.04
CA ASN A 275 -8.02 -9.67 -1.86
C ASN A 275 -7.00 -10.20 -0.84
N SER A 276 -5.83 -9.59 -0.72
CA SER A 276 -4.79 -10.04 0.22
C SER A 276 -5.19 -9.98 1.71
N THR A 277 -6.31 -9.31 2.04
CA THR A 277 -6.90 -9.29 3.39
C THR A 277 -8.39 -9.63 3.38
N ASP A 278 -8.92 -10.24 2.31
CA ASP A 278 -10.28 -10.79 2.27
C ASP A 278 -10.35 -12.12 3.04
N TYR A 279 -9.89 -12.06 4.28
CA TYR A 279 -9.87 -13.18 5.21
C TYR A 279 -11.30 -13.61 5.52
N ARG A 280 -11.52 -14.91 5.43
CA ARG A 280 -12.72 -15.59 5.90
C ARG A 280 -12.21 -16.56 6.96
N SER A 281 -12.89 -16.68 8.10
CA SER A 281 -12.50 -17.57 9.21
C SER A 281 -12.68 -19.05 8.84
N LEU A 282 -11.92 -19.50 7.85
CA LEU A 282 -11.85 -20.87 7.35
C LEU A 282 -10.81 -21.61 8.17
N SER A 283 -11.16 -22.79 8.65
CA SER A 283 -10.27 -23.60 9.49
C SER A 283 -9.89 -24.93 8.83
N ASP A 284 -10.70 -25.35 7.87
CA ASP A 284 -10.62 -26.64 7.21
C ASP A 284 -9.61 -26.58 6.06
N PRO A 285 -8.51 -27.37 6.08
CA PRO A 285 -7.47 -27.30 5.06
C PRO A 285 -7.99 -27.57 3.63
N LEU A 286 -9.00 -28.43 3.49
CA LEU A 286 -9.57 -28.78 2.19
C LEU A 286 -10.43 -27.63 1.64
N VAL A 287 -11.17 -26.94 2.53
CA VAL A 287 -11.93 -25.74 2.17
C VAL A 287 -10.99 -24.58 1.84
N ILE A 288 -9.91 -24.40 2.60
CA ILE A 288 -8.86 -23.39 2.34
C ILE A 288 -8.26 -23.59 0.94
N GLN A 289 -7.81 -24.80 0.62
CA GLN A 289 -7.23 -25.12 -0.68
C GLN A 289 -8.24 -24.94 -1.82
N ALA A 290 -9.50 -25.33 -1.60
CA ALA A 290 -10.57 -25.14 -2.59
C ALA A 290 -10.91 -23.68 -2.82
N MET A 291 -11.00 -22.87 -1.76
CA MET A 291 -11.21 -21.43 -1.86
C MET A 291 -10.09 -20.75 -2.62
N HIS A 292 -8.85 -21.10 -2.30
CA HIS A 292 -7.67 -20.62 -3.01
C HIS A 292 -7.73 -20.97 -4.51
N TYR A 293 -8.00 -22.24 -4.83
CA TYR A 293 -8.14 -22.68 -6.23
C TYR A 293 -9.25 -21.91 -6.97
N ILE A 294 -10.42 -21.75 -6.34
CA ILE A 294 -11.55 -21.02 -6.91
C ILE A 294 -11.16 -19.56 -7.15
N ARG A 295 -10.56 -18.86 -6.19
CA ARG A 295 -10.14 -17.45 -6.36
C ARG A 295 -9.20 -17.26 -7.53
N HIS A 296 -8.28 -18.20 -7.76
CA HIS A 296 -7.32 -18.11 -8.85
C HIS A 296 -7.87 -18.53 -10.23
N ARG A 297 -8.93 -19.36 -10.27
CA ARG A 297 -9.41 -19.96 -11.53
C ARG A 297 -10.89 -19.74 -11.84
N ALA A 298 -11.68 -19.10 -10.97
CA ALA A 298 -13.11 -18.87 -11.17
C ALA A 298 -13.44 -18.23 -12.54
N CYS A 299 -12.60 -17.27 -12.96
CA CYS A 299 -12.76 -16.56 -14.23
C CYS A 299 -12.41 -17.40 -15.47
N GLN A 300 -11.73 -18.54 -15.31
CA GLN A 300 -11.41 -19.48 -16.39
C GLN A 300 -12.60 -20.39 -16.74
N GLY A 301 -13.79 -20.11 -16.22
CA GLY A 301 -15.00 -20.91 -16.48
C GLY A 301 -14.99 -22.27 -15.81
N ILE A 302 -14.33 -22.39 -14.65
CA ILE A 302 -14.25 -23.67 -13.93
C ILE A 302 -15.63 -24.16 -13.45
N LYS A 303 -15.78 -25.47 -13.38
CA LYS A 303 -16.90 -26.19 -12.81
C LYS A 303 -16.52 -26.83 -11.48
N VAL A 304 -17.52 -27.29 -10.74
CA VAL A 304 -17.32 -27.95 -9.44
C VAL A 304 -16.43 -29.18 -9.57
N GLU A 305 -16.56 -29.93 -10.67
CA GLU A 305 -15.75 -31.12 -10.96
C GLU A 305 -14.25 -30.79 -11.00
N GLN A 306 -13.85 -29.67 -11.62
CA GLN A 306 -12.44 -29.28 -11.70
C GLN A 306 -11.85 -28.90 -10.33
N VAL A 307 -12.69 -28.42 -9.41
CA VAL A 307 -12.27 -28.22 -8.02
C VAL A 307 -12.05 -29.58 -7.36
N LEU A 308 -12.99 -30.51 -7.49
CA LEU A 308 -12.88 -31.85 -6.91
C LEU A 308 -11.66 -32.62 -7.41
N ASP A 309 -11.41 -32.56 -8.72
CA ASP A 309 -10.27 -33.21 -9.38
C ASP A 309 -8.94 -32.62 -8.89
N HIS A 310 -8.86 -31.29 -8.72
CA HIS A 310 -7.65 -30.64 -8.22
C HIS A 310 -7.30 -31.02 -6.78
N LEU A 311 -8.32 -31.22 -5.94
CA LEU A 311 -8.18 -31.58 -4.53
C LEU A 311 -8.20 -33.08 -4.27
N GLU A 312 -8.33 -33.90 -5.32
CA GLU A 312 -8.38 -35.36 -5.26
C GLU A 312 -9.42 -35.87 -4.22
N THR A 313 -10.62 -35.28 -4.22
CA THR A 313 -11.64 -35.55 -3.19
C THR A 313 -13.04 -35.81 -3.77
N SER A 314 -13.90 -36.47 -2.99
CA SER A 314 -15.27 -36.75 -3.42
C SER A 314 -16.19 -35.53 -3.23
N ARG A 315 -17.21 -35.41 -4.11
CA ARG A 315 -18.19 -34.31 -4.05
C ARG A 315 -18.85 -34.19 -2.68
N SER A 316 -19.38 -35.30 -2.16
CA SER A 316 -20.11 -35.31 -0.89
C SER A 316 -19.25 -34.83 0.27
N ASN A 317 -17.98 -35.22 0.29
CA ASN A 317 -17.03 -34.79 1.33
C ASN A 317 -16.79 -33.28 1.27
N LEU A 318 -16.45 -32.75 0.08
CA LEU A 318 -16.15 -31.32 -0.06
C LEU A 318 -17.38 -30.44 0.15
N GLU A 319 -18.55 -30.82 -0.37
CA GLU A 319 -19.79 -30.06 -0.18
C GLU A 319 -20.22 -30.00 1.29
N GLN A 320 -20.07 -31.10 2.04
CA GLN A 320 -20.37 -31.13 3.48
C GLN A 320 -19.46 -30.16 4.25
N ARG A 321 -18.16 -30.16 3.93
CA ARG A 321 -17.16 -29.29 4.58
C ARG A 321 -17.39 -27.82 4.21
N PHE A 322 -17.65 -27.52 2.94
CA PHE A 322 -18.05 -26.17 2.47
C PHE A 322 -19.30 -25.66 3.17
N LYS A 323 -20.33 -26.50 3.29
CA LYS A 323 -21.57 -26.11 3.96
C LYS A 323 -21.33 -25.83 5.45
N LYS A 324 -20.49 -26.62 6.11
CA LYS A 324 -20.13 -26.43 7.53
C LYS A 324 -19.37 -25.13 7.76
N GLU A 325 -18.41 -24.77 6.91
CA GLU A 325 -17.58 -23.58 7.12
C GLU A 325 -18.18 -22.30 6.52
N MET A 326 -18.71 -22.39 5.30
CA MET A 326 -19.12 -21.22 4.51
C MET A 326 -20.64 -21.04 4.44
N ASN A 327 -21.42 -22.05 4.85
CA ASN A 327 -22.87 -22.10 4.64
C ASN A 327 -23.29 -21.81 3.19
N LYS A 328 -22.44 -22.19 2.22
CA LYS A 328 -22.63 -21.97 0.78
C LYS A 328 -22.23 -23.22 0.00
N THR A 329 -22.78 -23.38 -1.20
CA THR A 329 -22.35 -24.42 -2.14
C THR A 329 -21.11 -23.97 -2.90
N ILE A 330 -20.28 -24.91 -3.35
CA ILE A 330 -19.08 -24.64 -4.17
C ILE A 330 -19.47 -23.85 -5.43
N HIS A 331 -20.56 -24.26 -6.10
CA HIS A 331 -21.08 -23.55 -7.28
C HIS A 331 -21.41 -22.08 -6.98
N ARG A 332 -22.08 -21.79 -5.86
CA ARG A 332 -22.38 -20.42 -5.47
C ARG A 332 -21.11 -19.60 -5.27
N VAL A 333 -20.10 -20.17 -4.60
CA VAL A 333 -18.83 -19.49 -4.35
C VAL A 333 -18.09 -19.20 -5.66
N ILE A 334 -18.06 -20.13 -6.61
CA ILE A 334 -17.46 -19.88 -7.94
C ILE A 334 -18.11 -18.66 -8.61
N HIS A 335 -19.45 -18.56 -8.60
CA HIS A 335 -20.14 -17.40 -9.18
C HIS A 335 -19.87 -16.10 -8.41
N GLU A 336 -19.82 -16.15 -7.08
CA GLU A 336 -19.49 -15.00 -6.25
C GLU A 336 -18.07 -14.47 -6.56
N GLU A 337 -17.07 -15.35 -6.70
CA GLU A 337 -15.71 -14.92 -7.05
C GLU A 337 -15.64 -14.34 -8.49
N LYS A 338 -16.41 -14.90 -9.45
CA LYS A 338 -16.50 -14.33 -10.82
C LYS A 338 -17.10 -12.93 -10.81
N ILE A 339 -18.19 -12.72 -10.09
CA ILE A 339 -18.89 -11.43 -10.07
C ILE A 339 -18.11 -10.36 -9.30
N LEU A 340 -17.40 -10.76 -8.23
CA LEU A 340 -16.46 -9.88 -7.52
C LEU A 340 -15.29 -9.46 -8.40
N ARG A 341 -14.73 -10.37 -9.21
CA ARG A 341 -13.69 -10.01 -10.17
C ARG A 341 -14.21 -9.03 -11.22
N ALA A 342 -15.42 -9.23 -11.73
CA ALA A 342 -16.04 -8.31 -12.68
C ALA A 342 -16.24 -6.91 -12.06
N LYS A 343 -16.70 -6.85 -10.80
CA LYS A 343 -16.80 -5.61 -10.03
C LYS A 343 -15.45 -4.89 -9.95
N GLN A 344 -14.39 -5.60 -9.59
CA GLN A 344 -13.03 -5.02 -9.52
C GLN A 344 -12.57 -4.45 -10.86
N LEU A 345 -12.74 -5.21 -11.95
CA LEU A 345 -12.36 -4.74 -13.29
C LEU A 345 -13.16 -3.51 -13.73
N LEU A 346 -14.43 -3.41 -13.36
CA LEU A 346 -15.25 -2.23 -13.64
C LEU A 346 -14.75 -0.98 -12.92
N GLN A 347 -14.19 -1.11 -11.71
CA GLN A 347 -13.68 0.00 -10.89
C GLN A 347 -12.24 0.39 -11.21
N GLN A 348 -11.42 -0.58 -11.63
CA GLN A 348 -9.97 -0.40 -11.73
C GLN A 348 -9.45 -0.29 -13.17
N THR A 349 -10.29 -0.54 -14.17
CA THR A 349 -9.85 -0.59 -15.57
C THR A 349 -10.88 0.00 -16.53
N ASP A 350 -10.36 0.54 -17.63
CA ASP A 350 -11.15 1.13 -18.72
C ASP A 350 -11.55 0.11 -19.81
N ILE A 351 -11.20 -1.17 -19.65
CA ILE A 351 -11.51 -2.20 -20.65
C ILE A 351 -13.03 -2.34 -20.85
N SER A 352 -13.45 -2.78 -22.04
CA SER A 352 -14.87 -2.79 -22.40
C SER A 352 -15.68 -3.75 -21.50
N ILE A 353 -16.97 -3.45 -21.30
CA ILE A 353 -17.86 -4.32 -20.51
C ILE A 353 -17.99 -5.72 -21.16
N GLN A 354 -17.92 -5.77 -22.50
CA GLN A 354 -17.88 -7.02 -23.24
C GLN A 354 -16.63 -7.84 -22.87
N GLU A 355 -15.46 -7.20 -22.89
CA GLU A 355 -14.20 -7.85 -22.53
C GLU A 355 -14.18 -8.29 -21.06
N ILE A 356 -14.76 -7.52 -20.14
CA ILE A 356 -14.93 -7.95 -18.73
C ILE A 356 -15.78 -9.22 -18.65
N SER A 357 -16.88 -9.28 -19.39
CA SER A 357 -17.74 -10.46 -19.43
C SER A 357 -16.97 -11.70 -19.91
N GLU A 358 -16.16 -11.54 -20.96
CA GLU A 358 -15.33 -12.62 -21.54
C GLU A 358 -14.21 -13.05 -20.58
N ILE A 359 -13.45 -12.10 -20.01
CA ILE A 359 -12.37 -12.36 -19.04
C ILE A 359 -12.90 -13.06 -17.80
N CYS A 360 -14.07 -12.66 -17.30
CA CYS A 360 -14.70 -13.29 -16.15
C CYS A 360 -15.37 -14.63 -16.48
N GLY A 361 -15.30 -15.11 -17.73
CA GLY A 361 -15.80 -16.42 -18.14
C GLY A 361 -17.31 -16.52 -18.16
N TYR A 362 -18.03 -15.43 -18.47
CA TYR A 362 -19.47 -15.46 -18.70
C TYR A 362 -19.78 -15.86 -20.14
N PRO A 363 -20.80 -16.71 -20.37
CA PRO A 363 -21.11 -17.24 -21.70
C PRO A 363 -21.62 -16.17 -22.69
N SER A 364 -22.20 -15.09 -22.18
CA SER A 364 -22.64 -13.95 -23.00
C SER A 364 -22.70 -12.68 -22.17
N ILE A 365 -22.57 -11.54 -22.86
CA ILE A 365 -22.70 -10.22 -22.24
C ILE A 365 -24.10 -10.02 -21.65
N GLN A 366 -25.16 -10.53 -22.30
CA GLN A 366 -26.53 -10.42 -21.79
C GLN A 366 -26.70 -11.19 -20.48
N TYR A 367 -26.10 -12.38 -20.39
CA TYR A 367 -26.10 -13.15 -19.16
C TYR A 367 -25.32 -12.42 -18.06
N PHE A 368 -24.14 -11.89 -18.36
CA PHE A 368 -23.36 -11.08 -17.41
C PHE A 368 -24.16 -9.89 -16.88
N TYR A 369 -24.81 -9.10 -17.76
CA TYR A 369 -25.66 -7.99 -17.35
C TYR A 369 -26.79 -8.44 -16.41
N SER A 370 -27.45 -9.55 -16.72
CA SER A 370 -28.54 -10.08 -15.89
C SER A 370 -28.06 -10.51 -14.50
N VAL A 371 -26.91 -11.18 -14.41
CA VAL A 371 -26.31 -11.63 -13.16
C VAL A 371 -25.82 -10.43 -12.34
N PHE A 372 -25.11 -9.51 -12.96
CA PHE A 372 -24.59 -8.31 -12.30
C PHE A 372 -25.72 -7.44 -11.74
N LYS A 373 -26.77 -7.22 -12.52
CA LYS A 373 -27.96 -6.47 -12.07
C LYS A 373 -28.69 -7.18 -10.94
N LYS A 374 -28.77 -8.51 -10.97
CA LYS A 374 -29.37 -9.29 -9.89
C LYS A 374 -28.56 -9.17 -8.59
N GLU A 375 -27.23 -9.16 -8.68
CA GLU A 375 -26.35 -9.14 -7.51
C GLU A 375 -26.21 -7.74 -6.90
N PHE A 376 -26.04 -6.70 -7.72
CA PHE A 376 -25.73 -5.34 -7.27
C PHE A 376 -26.88 -4.34 -7.42
N GLY A 377 -28.03 -4.77 -7.96
CA GLY A 377 -29.22 -3.92 -8.15
C GLY A 377 -29.10 -2.92 -9.31
N MET A 378 -27.96 -2.84 -9.98
CA MET A 378 -27.68 -1.91 -11.09
C MET A 378 -26.89 -2.61 -12.20
N THR A 379 -26.91 -2.06 -13.40
CA THR A 379 -26.18 -2.60 -14.54
C THR A 379 -24.67 -2.34 -14.42
N PRO A 380 -23.81 -3.15 -15.09
CA PRO A 380 -22.37 -2.88 -15.17
C PRO A 380 -22.03 -1.46 -15.64
N THR A 381 -22.81 -0.91 -16.58
CA THR A 381 -22.61 0.45 -17.11
C THR A 381 -22.93 1.51 -16.06
N GLU A 382 -24.05 1.36 -15.34
CA GLU A 382 -24.42 2.29 -14.27
C GLU A 382 -23.38 2.24 -13.14
N PHE A 383 -22.94 1.04 -12.77
CA PHE A 383 -21.93 0.83 -11.74
C PHE A 383 -20.60 1.51 -12.08
N ARG A 384 -20.11 1.40 -13.32
CA ARG A 384 -18.87 2.07 -13.75
C ARG A 384 -18.95 3.60 -13.75
N LYS A 385 -20.13 4.17 -13.95
CA LYS A 385 -20.33 5.63 -13.96
C LYS A 385 -20.43 6.24 -12.56
N GLN A 386 -20.43 5.42 -11.51
CA GLN A 386 -20.44 5.93 -10.15
C GLN A 386 -19.07 6.53 -9.82
N PRO A 387 -19.05 7.72 -9.20
CA PRO A 387 -17.82 8.40 -8.82
C PRO A 387 -17.05 7.67 -7.72
#